data_AF-R5E211-F1
#
_entry.id   AF-R5E211-F1
#
_cell.length_a   1.000
_cell.length_b   1.000
_cell.length_c   1.000
_cell.angle_alpha   90.00
_cell.angle_beta   90.00
_cell.angle_gamma   90.00
#
_symmetry.space_group_name_H-M   'P 1'
#
loop_
_entity.id
_entity.type
_entity.pdbx_description
1 polymer ?
#
loop_
_entity_poly.entity_id
_entity_poly.type
_entity_poly.pdbx_seq_one_letter_code
_entity_poly.pdbx_strand_id
1 'polypeptide(L)'
;MQFESRWEKQQRLKRQKRSSVAGMITAVILVLLLGVAMWNGKRTLEKKNRIYEEQSESLTQQINEQQQRQKELEEYKKYVKTKKFVEEVAKNKFGLLYPDEILIKPDD
;
A
#
# COMPACT_ATOMS: atom_id res chain seq x y z
N MET A 1 -9.27 23.99 72.04
CA MET A 1 -9.47 24.65 70.72
C MET A 1 -8.15 25.32 70.36
N GLN A 2 -7.50 24.92 69.26
CA GLN A 2 -6.22 25.52 68.87
C GLN A 2 -6.47 26.87 68.17
N PHE A 3 -6.09 27.95 68.83
CA PHE A 3 -6.05 29.28 68.23
C PHE A 3 -4.80 29.38 67.37
N GLU A 4 -4.86 28.87 66.14
CA GLU A 4 -3.81 29.12 65.16
C GLU A 4 -3.69 30.63 64.93
N SER A 5 -2.47 31.15 65.03
CA SER A 5 -2.19 32.56 64.77
C SER A 5 -2.53 32.89 63.31
N ARG A 6 -3.05 34.10 63.03
CA ARG A 6 -3.41 34.52 61.65
C ARG A 6 -2.22 34.38 60.67
N TRP A 7 -1.00 34.43 61.18
CA TRP A 7 0.26 34.27 60.46
C TRP A 7 0.53 32.82 60.02
N GLU A 8 0.25 31.83 60.88
CA GLU A 8 0.40 30.41 60.55
C GLU A 8 -0.61 29.95 59.50
N LYS A 9 -1.87 30.44 59.58
CA LYS A 9 -2.88 30.19 58.53
C LYS A 9 -2.46 30.75 57.17
N GLN A 10 -1.90 31.96 57.14
CA GLN A 10 -1.39 32.59 55.91
C GLN A 10 -0.22 31.79 55.28
N GLN A 11 0.70 31.28 56.10
CA GLN A 11 1.81 30.44 55.64
C GLN A 11 1.33 29.10 55.07
N ARG A 12 0.37 28.43 55.72
CA ARG A 12 -0.22 27.17 55.24
C ARG A 12 -0.94 27.37 53.90
N LEU A 13 -1.75 28.42 53.77
CA LEU A 13 -2.44 28.76 52.51
C LEU A 13 -1.46 29.10 51.38
N LYS A 14 -0.34 29.79 51.65
CA LYS A 14 0.69 30.07 50.64
C LYS A 14 1.41 28.78 50.20
N ARG A 15 1.72 27.86 51.12
CA ARG A 15 2.32 26.56 50.78
C ARG A 15 1.34 25.69 49.98
N GLN A 16 0.06 25.69 50.35
CA GLN A 16 -0.99 24.96 49.64
C GLN A 16 -1.25 25.54 48.23
N LYS A 17 -1.25 26.87 48.07
CA LYS A 17 -1.33 27.52 46.76
C LYS A 17 -0.11 27.23 45.90
N ARG A 18 1.09 27.18 46.49
CA ARG A 18 2.31 26.81 45.75
C ARG A 18 2.29 25.34 45.31
N SER A 19 1.79 24.42 46.15
CA SER A 19 1.65 23.01 45.77
C SER A 19 0.56 22.80 44.71
N SER A 20 -0.55 23.53 44.78
CA SER A 20 -1.61 23.45 43.75
C SER A 20 -1.16 24.05 42.42
N VAL A 21 -0.41 25.15 42.44
CA VAL A 21 0.19 25.75 41.23
C VAL A 21 1.24 24.83 40.63
N ALA A 22 2.09 24.20 41.44
CA ALA A 22 3.07 23.22 40.96
C ALA A 22 2.37 22.03 40.27
N GLY A 23 1.31 21.48 40.86
CA GLY A 23 0.52 20.40 40.26
C GLY A 23 -0.18 20.78 38.95
N MET A 24 -0.66 22.03 38.84
CA MET A 24 -1.26 22.54 37.61
C MET A 24 -0.21 22.68 36.50
N ILE A 25 1.00 23.14 36.80
CA ILE A 25 2.09 23.25 35.82
C ILE A 25 2.49 21.87 35.30
N THR A 26 2.62 20.86 36.16
CA THR A 26 2.90 19.48 35.72
C THR A 26 1.77 18.92 34.85
N ALA A 27 0.51 19.18 35.20
CA ALA A 27 -0.63 18.77 34.38
C ALA A 27 -0.61 19.41 32.98
N VAL A 28 -0.30 20.71 32.89
CA VAL A 28 -0.18 21.42 31.59
C VAL A 28 0.97 20.86 30.75
N ILE A 29 2.12 20.56 31.37
CA ILE A 29 3.26 19.95 30.68
C ILE A 29 2.89 18.56 30.13
N LEU A 30 2.18 17.73 30.92
CA LEU A 30 1.73 16.42 30.47
C LEU A 30 0.77 16.52 29.26
N VAL A 31 -0.16 17.47 29.28
CA VAL A 31 -1.08 17.70 28.16
C VAL A 31 -0.32 18.15 26.91
N LEU A 32 0.68 19.03 27.04
CA LEU A 32 1.52 19.45 25.92
C LEU A 32 2.35 18.30 25.34
N LEU A 33 2.94 17.44 26.18
CA LEU A 33 3.68 16.26 25.74
C LEU A 33 2.79 15.28 24.98
N LEU A 34 1.56 15.04 25.46
CA LEU A 34 0.57 14.22 24.75
C LEU A 34 0.15 14.84 23.41
N GLY A 35 -0.02 16.17 23.37
CA GLY A 35 -0.32 16.89 22.13
C GLY A 35 0.78 16.74 21.08
N VAL A 36 2.06 16.87 21.47
CA VAL A 36 3.22 16.68 20.59
C VAL A 36 3.33 15.22 20.13
N ALA A 37 3.10 14.26 21.02
CA ALA A 37 3.11 12.83 20.66
C ALA A 37 2.02 12.49 19.62
N MET A 38 0.79 12.97 19.82
CA MET A 38 -0.31 12.81 18.86
C MET A 38 -0.02 13.46 17.50
N TRP A 39 0.60 14.65 17.49
CA TRP A 39 0.96 15.35 16.26
C TRP A 39 1.99 14.57 15.43
N ASN A 40 3.03 14.02 16.08
CA ASN A 40 4.02 13.17 15.42
C ASN A 40 3.43 11.85 14.92
N GLY A 41 2.49 11.25 15.67
CA GLY A 41 1.77 10.04 15.26
C GLY A 41 0.97 10.25 13.97
N LYS A 42 0.20 11.34 13.88
CA LYS A 42 -0.64 11.66 12.70
C LYS A 42 0.18 11.83 11.41
N ARG A 43 1.29 12.57 11.48
CA ARG A 43 2.21 12.80 10.33
C ARG A 43 2.82 11.51 9.78
N THR A 44 2.96 10.49 10.63
CA THR A 44 3.55 9.20 10.23
C THR A 44 2.52 8.27 9.59
N LEU A 45 1.25 8.39 9.98
CA LEU A 45 0.16 7.55 9.47
C LEU A 45 -0.27 7.96 8.06
N GLU A 46 -0.40 9.26 7.78
CA GLU A 46 -0.80 9.74 6.45
C GLU A 46 0.22 9.38 5.35
N LYS A 47 1.52 9.40 5.69
CA LYS A 47 2.58 9.00 4.77
C LYS A 47 2.53 7.51 4.44
N LYS A 48 2.19 6.68 5.42
CA LYS A 48 2.06 5.23 5.22
C LYS A 48 0.85 4.92 4.33
N ASN A 49 -0.27 5.60 4.53
CA ASN A 49 -1.48 5.35 3.75
C ASN A 49 -1.28 5.55 2.24
N ARG A 50 -0.62 6.64 1.84
CA ARG A 50 -0.34 6.89 0.41
C ARG A 50 0.56 5.83 -0.22
N ILE A 51 1.59 5.39 0.50
CA ILE A 51 2.50 4.34 0.02
C ILE A 51 1.75 3.01 -0.12
N TYR A 52 0.83 2.69 0.79
CA TYR A 52 0.01 1.49 0.69
C TYR A 52 -1.00 1.55 -0.47
N GLU A 53 -1.59 2.72 -0.73
CA GLU A 53 -2.46 2.92 -1.90
C GLU A 53 -1.69 2.76 -3.20
N GLU A 54 -0.54 3.42 -3.36
CA GLU A 54 0.31 3.30 -4.55
C GLU A 54 0.79 1.86 -4.78
N GLN A 55 1.19 1.15 -3.71
CA GLN A 55 1.57 -0.26 -3.81
C GLN A 55 0.38 -1.15 -4.19
N SER A 56 -0.79 -0.89 -3.63
CA SER A 56 -2.01 -1.63 -3.96
C SER A 56 -2.37 -1.45 -5.43
N GLU A 57 -2.37 -0.22 -5.93
CA GLU A 57 -2.68 0.08 -7.33
C GLU A 57 -1.66 -0.57 -8.28
N SER A 58 -0.36 -0.47 -7.97
CA SER A 58 0.69 -1.12 -8.76
C SER A 58 0.54 -2.65 -8.78
N LEU A 59 0.26 -3.27 -7.63
CA LEU A 59 0.04 -4.71 -7.54
C LEU A 59 -1.21 -5.14 -8.30
N THR A 60 -2.30 -4.40 -8.19
CA THR A 60 -3.53 -4.66 -8.95
C THR A 60 -3.32 -4.54 -10.46
N GLN A 61 -2.56 -3.54 -10.91
CA GLN A 61 -2.19 -3.43 -12.33
C GLN A 61 -1.37 -4.64 -12.80
N GLN A 62 -0.37 -5.06 -12.05
CA GLN A 62 0.44 -6.24 -12.37
C GLN A 62 -0.42 -7.51 -12.43
N ILE A 63 -1.34 -7.70 -11.49
CA ILE A 63 -2.26 -8.84 -11.48
C ILE A 63 -3.14 -8.84 -12.74
N ASN A 64 -3.71 -7.69 -13.10
CA ASN A 64 -4.58 -7.56 -14.27
C ASN A 64 -3.81 -7.84 -15.57
N GLU A 65 -2.59 -7.31 -15.71
CA GLU A 65 -1.73 -7.57 -16.87
C GLU A 65 -1.35 -9.07 -16.98
N GLN A 66 -1.02 -9.71 -15.85
CA GLN A 66 -0.73 -11.14 -15.81
C GLN A 66 -1.96 -11.98 -16.14
N GLN A 67 -3.15 -11.62 -15.65
CA GLN A 67 -4.39 -12.31 -16.00
C GLN A 67 -4.73 -12.18 -17.48
N GLN A 68 -4.50 -11.00 -18.08
CA GLN A 68 -4.71 -10.81 -19.52
C GLN A 68 -3.75 -11.67 -20.34
N ARG A 69 -2.45 -11.67 -20.00
CA ARG A 69 -1.46 -12.56 -20.63
C ARG A 69 -1.81 -14.03 -20.47
N GLN A 70 -2.36 -14.43 -19.32
CA GLN A 70 -2.78 -15.81 -19.10
C GLN A 70 -3.92 -16.21 -20.05
N LYS A 71 -4.91 -15.33 -20.28
CA LYS A 71 -6.00 -15.59 -21.24
C LYS A 71 -5.47 -15.70 -22.67
N GLU A 72 -4.60 -14.78 -23.09
CA GLU A 72 -3.97 -14.81 -24.41
C GLU A 72 -3.17 -16.10 -24.63
N LEU A 73 -2.40 -16.54 -23.63
CA LEU A 73 -1.68 -17.81 -23.68
C LEU A 73 -2.61 -19.01 -23.76
N GLU A 74 -3.77 -18.97 -23.10
CA GLU A 74 -4.76 -20.05 -23.18
C GLU A 74 -5.39 -20.14 -24.58
N GLU A 75 -5.71 -19.00 -25.19
CA GLU A 75 -6.20 -18.93 -26.57
C GLU A 75 -5.15 -19.40 -27.57
N TYR A 76 -3.90 -18.94 -27.42
CA TYR A 76 -2.79 -19.40 -28.26
C TYR A 76 -2.57 -20.91 -28.12
N LYS A 77 -2.65 -21.46 -26.90
CA LYS A 77 -2.55 -22.90 -26.66
C LYS A 77 -3.67 -23.67 -27.35
N LYS A 78 -4.88 -23.12 -27.45
CA LYS A 78 -5.98 -23.72 -28.22
C LYS A 78 -5.65 -23.72 -29.71
N TYR A 79 -5.20 -22.59 -30.25
CA TYR A 79 -4.82 -22.44 -31.67
C TYR A 79 -3.69 -23.42 -32.08
N VAL A 80 -2.61 -23.50 -31.32
CA VAL A 80 -1.47 -24.41 -31.61
C VAL A 80 -1.88 -25.88 -31.60
N LYS A 81 -2.89 -26.25 -30.82
CA LYS A 81 -3.43 -27.63 -30.80
C LYS A 81 -4.34 -27.94 -31.99
N THR A 82 -4.72 -26.95 -32.80
CA THR A 82 -5.61 -27.19 -33.93
C THR A 82 -4.88 -27.87 -35.09
N LYS A 83 -5.64 -28.62 -35.89
CA LYS A 83 -5.13 -29.25 -37.13
C LYS A 83 -4.61 -28.21 -38.12
N LYS A 84 -5.18 -27.00 -38.14
CA LYS A 84 -4.73 -25.89 -39.00
C LYS A 84 -3.30 -25.46 -38.68
N PHE A 85 -2.93 -25.36 -37.40
CA PHE A 85 -1.55 -25.05 -37.02
C PHE A 85 -0.58 -26.15 -37.47
N VAL A 86 -0.96 -27.42 -37.33
CA VAL A 86 -0.15 -28.55 -37.82
C VAL A 86 0.02 -28.50 -39.34
N GLU A 87 -1.06 -28.19 -40.07
CA GLU A 87 -1.04 -28.03 -41.53
C GLU A 87 -0.18 -26.85 -41.98
N GLU A 88 -0.31 -25.68 -41.34
CA GLU A 88 0.51 -24.50 -41.63
C GLU A 88 1.99 -24.76 -41.31
N VAL A 89 2.30 -25.44 -40.20
CA VAL A 89 3.69 -25.81 -39.86
C VAL A 89 4.22 -26.85 -40.85
N ALA A 90 3.41 -27.83 -41.27
CA ALA A 90 3.76 -28.81 -42.29
C ALA A 90 4.06 -28.17 -43.65
N LYS A 91 3.18 -27.27 -44.10
CA LYS A 91 3.34 -26.48 -45.34
C LYS A 91 4.56 -25.57 -45.27
N ASN A 92 4.71 -24.77 -44.21
CA ASN A 92 5.79 -23.79 -44.10
C ASN A 92 7.17 -24.40 -43.80
N LYS A 93 7.27 -25.34 -42.85
CA LYS A 93 8.57 -25.89 -42.42
C LYS A 93 9.03 -27.07 -43.27
N PHE A 94 8.10 -27.91 -43.70
CA PHE A 94 8.41 -29.16 -44.39
C PHE A 94 8.05 -29.10 -45.89
N GLY A 95 7.45 -28.01 -46.38
CA GLY A 95 7.07 -27.85 -47.78
C GLY A 95 6.03 -28.87 -48.24
N LEU A 96 5.27 -29.45 -47.29
CA LEU A 96 4.27 -30.47 -47.58
C LEU A 96 3.03 -29.80 -48.18
N LEU A 97 2.46 -30.41 -49.22
CA LEU A 97 1.31 -29.90 -49.96
C LEU A 97 0.28 -31.01 -50.09
N TYR A 98 -1.00 -30.67 -50.25
CA TYR A 98 -1.96 -31.69 -50.64
C TYR A 98 -1.71 -32.16 -52.09
N PRO A 99 -2.13 -33.39 -52.46
CA PRO A 99 -1.88 -33.96 -53.79
C PRO A 99 -2.41 -33.11 -54.96
N ASP A 100 -3.40 -32.25 -54.69
CA ASP A 100 -4.04 -31.32 -55.60
C ASP A 100 -3.50 -29.88 -55.53
N GLU A 101 -2.54 -29.59 -54.63
CA GLU A 101 -1.92 -28.27 -54.47
C GLU A 101 -0.54 -28.20 -55.17
N ILE A 102 -0.25 -27.11 -55.88
CA ILE A 102 1.04 -26.86 -56.55
C ILE A 102 1.74 -25.67 -55.88
N LEU A 103 3.01 -25.85 -55.45
CA LEU A 103 3.83 -24.79 -54.87
C LEU A 103 4.53 -23.99 -55.97
N ILE A 104 4.13 -22.74 -56.16
CA ILE A 104 4.76 -21.79 -57.09
C ILE A 104 5.63 -20.86 -56.26
N LYS A 105 6.96 -20.96 -56.41
CA LYS A 105 7.88 -19.95 -55.86
C LYS A 105 8.05 -18.85 -56.91
N PRO A 106 8.02 -17.56 -56.54
CA PRO A 106 8.41 -16.50 -57.45
C PRO A 106 9.89 -16.67 -57.81
N ASP A 107 10.20 -16.62 -59.10
CA ASP A 107 11.58 -16.45 -59.57
C ASP A 107 11.99 -14.99 -59.31
N ASP A 108 13.15 -14.78 -58.67
CA ASP A 108 13.83 -13.49 -58.65
C ASP A 108 14.39 -13.17 -60.06
#